data_AF-F0GL04-F1
#
_entry.id   AF-F0GL04-F1
#
_cell.length_a   1.000
_cell.length_b   1.000
_cell.length_c   1.000
_cell.angle_alpha   90.00
_cell.angle_beta   90.00
_cell.angle_gamma   90.00
#
_symmetry.space_group_name_H-M   'P 1'
#
loop_
_entity.id
_entity.type
_entity.pdbx_description
1 polymer ?
#
loop_
_entity_poly.entity_id
_entity_poly.type
_entity_poly.pdbx_seq_one_letter_code
_entity_poly.pdbx_strand_id
1 'polypeptide(L)'
;WPDLTLGPLPHLYPFIVNDPGEGSQAKRRAQAVIVDHLMPPLTRAENYGPLQDLERQVDEYYEALMVDARRAKLLRRTILATIAEHRLHDELSVSPPRDAGDEDALLTRVDAWLCELKEAQIRDGLHVFG
;
A
#
# COMPACT_ATOMS: atom_id res chain seq x y z
N TRP A 1 22.73 31.67 0.88
CA TRP A 1 23.53 32.13 2.02
C TRP A 1 24.14 31.05 2.93
N PRO A 2 24.26 29.74 2.58
CA PRO A 2 24.93 28.77 3.48
C PRO A 2 26.39 29.12 3.82
N ASP A 3 27.14 29.72 2.89
CA ASP A 3 28.52 30.16 3.13
C ASP A 3 28.63 31.16 4.29
N LEU A 4 27.66 32.08 4.43
CA LEU A 4 27.65 33.06 5.52
C LEU A 4 27.37 32.42 6.88
N THR A 5 26.65 31.29 6.90
CA THR A 5 26.23 30.62 8.13
C THR A 5 27.21 29.53 8.57
N LEU A 6 27.81 28.80 7.63
CA LEU A 6 28.66 27.63 7.93
C LEU A 6 30.16 27.94 7.79
N GLY A 7 30.55 28.86 6.91
CA GLY A 7 31.96 29.17 6.66
C GLY A 7 32.78 27.90 6.39
N PRO A 8 33.99 27.76 6.96
CA PRO A 8 34.85 26.59 6.75
C PRO A 8 34.57 25.40 7.71
N LEU A 9 33.42 25.37 8.39
CA LEU A 9 33.10 24.30 9.34
C LEU A 9 32.96 22.95 8.62
N PRO A 10 33.65 21.88 9.07
CA PRO A 10 33.41 20.54 8.55
C PRO A 10 31.96 20.11 8.77
N HIS A 11 31.27 19.79 7.68
CA HIS A 11 29.85 19.46 7.70
C HIS A 11 29.65 17.99 7.34
N LEU A 12 29.60 17.12 8.36
CA LEU A 12 29.22 15.71 8.19
C LEU A 12 27.70 15.60 8.27
N TYR A 13 27.08 14.87 7.33
CA TYR A 13 25.63 14.80 7.26
C TYR A 13 25.14 13.38 6.96
N PRO A 14 24.68 12.63 8.00
CA PRO A 14 23.97 11.38 7.80
C PRO A 14 22.71 11.62 6.95
N PHE A 15 22.57 10.88 5.85
CA PHE A 15 21.51 11.13 4.88
C PHE A 15 20.91 9.83 4.35
N ILE A 16 19.62 9.84 4.02
CA ILE A 16 18.95 8.64 3.53
C ILE A 16 19.34 8.35 2.09
N VAL A 17 19.76 7.12 1.81
CA VAL A 17 20.32 6.73 0.50
C VAL A 17 19.33 6.90 -0.68
N ASN A 18 18.03 6.88 -0.40
CA ASN A 18 17.00 6.91 -1.44
C ASN A 18 16.54 8.32 -1.85
N ASP A 19 17.14 9.38 -1.28
CA ASP A 19 16.87 10.77 -1.70
C ASP A 19 18.14 11.48 -2.21
N PRO A 20 18.66 11.07 -3.39
CA PRO A 20 19.91 11.62 -3.92
C PRO A 20 19.80 13.09 -4.33
N GLY A 21 18.59 13.58 -4.61
CA GLY A 21 18.35 14.95 -5.07
C GLY A 21 18.67 15.96 -3.98
N GLU A 22 18.12 15.74 -2.79
CA GLU A 22 18.37 16.59 -1.63
C GLU A 22 19.81 16.44 -1.12
N GLY A 23 20.33 15.20 -1.08
CA GLY A 23 21.73 14.96 -0.71
C GLY A 23 22.74 15.68 -1.62
N SER A 24 22.44 15.78 -2.91
CA SER A 24 23.24 16.56 -3.87
C SER A 24 23.20 18.07 -3.59
N GLN A 25 22.05 18.60 -3.16
CA GLN A 25 21.95 20.00 -2.75
C GLN A 25 22.80 20.27 -1.51
N ALA A 26 22.78 19.39 -0.51
CA ALA A 26 23.61 19.53 0.68
C ALA A 26 25.11 19.52 0.35
N LYS A 27 25.57 18.62 -0.53
CA LYS A 27 26.96 18.59 -1.03
C LYS A 27 27.33 19.90 -1.72
N ARG A 28 26.50 20.38 -2.65
CA ARG A 28 26.84 21.51 -3.53
C ARG A 28 26.66 22.88 -2.89
N ARG A 29 25.68 23.03 -2.00
CA ARG A 29 25.31 24.33 -1.41
C ARG A 29 25.83 24.54 0.00
N ALA A 30 26.12 23.46 0.74
CA ALA A 30 26.57 23.52 2.13
C ALA A 30 27.85 22.70 2.38
N GLN A 31 28.55 22.28 1.31
CA GLN A 31 29.81 21.54 1.36
C GLN A 31 29.74 20.27 2.24
N ALA A 32 28.56 19.66 2.32
CA ALA A 32 28.34 18.50 3.19
C ALA A 32 29.08 17.27 2.69
N VAL A 33 29.73 16.55 3.62
CA VAL A 33 30.16 15.17 3.43
C VAL A 33 29.00 14.28 3.85
N ILE A 34 28.33 13.69 2.85
CA ILE A 34 27.22 12.78 3.09
C ILE A 34 27.74 11.44 3.58
N VAL A 35 27.14 10.95 4.67
CA VAL A 35 27.34 9.59 5.17
C VAL A 35 26.01 8.86 5.03
N ASP A 36 25.85 8.13 3.93
CA ASP A 36 24.57 7.53 3.59
C ASP A 36 24.18 6.42 4.58
N HIS A 37 22.90 6.37 4.91
CA HIS A 37 22.29 5.31 5.72
C HIS A 37 21.14 4.64 4.97
N LEU A 38 20.80 3.42 5.41
CA LEU A 38 19.77 2.62 4.76
C LEU A 38 18.36 3.18 4.98
N MET A 39 17.44 2.76 4.11
CA MET A 39 16.01 2.95 4.32
C MET A 39 15.55 2.17 5.56
N PRO A 40 14.44 2.58 6.21
CA PRO A 40 13.80 1.74 7.21
C PRO A 40 13.48 0.33 6.68
N PRO A 41 13.40 -0.68 7.57
CA PRO A 41 13.05 -2.03 7.15
C PRO A 41 11.70 -2.05 6.45
N LEU A 42 11.59 -2.87 5.40
CA LEU A 42 10.36 -3.06 4.64
C LEU A 42 9.69 -4.36 5.07
N THR A 43 8.37 -4.31 5.20
CA THR A 43 7.52 -5.49 5.41
C THR A 43 6.32 -5.45 4.45
N ARG A 44 5.56 -6.54 4.39
CA ARG A 44 4.28 -6.58 3.67
C ARG A 44 3.21 -5.83 4.46
N ALA A 45 2.37 -5.06 3.79
CA ALA A 45 1.30 -4.32 4.45
C ALA A 45 0.33 -5.27 5.18
N GLU A 46 0.07 -6.43 4.58
CA GLU A 46 -0.97 -7.36 4.98
C GLU A 46 -2.37 -6.72 4.99
N ASN A 47 -3.43 -7.53 4.94
CA ASN A 47 -4.79 -7.03 5.11
C ASN A 47 -5.18 -7.06 6.60
N TYR A 48 -5.90 -6.03 7.06
CA TYR A 48 -6.34 -5.92 8.46
C TYR A 48 -7.79 -5.46 8.57
N GLY A 49 -8.42 -5.79 9.69
CA GLY A 49 -9.78 -5.36 10.00
C GLY A 49 -10.79 -5.81 8.92
N PRO A 50 -11.68 -4.91 8.44
CA PRO A 50 -12.70 -5.28 7.47
C PRO A 50 -12.18 -5.84 6.15
N LEU A 51 -10.97 -5.46 5.72
CA LEU A 51 -10.36 -5.96 4.48
C LEU A 51 -9.91 -7.41 4.58
N GLN A 52 -9.45 -7.83 5.76
CA GLN A 52 -9.12 -9.22 6.04
C GLN A 52 -10.37 -10.11 6.03
N ASP A 53 -11.48 -9.61 6.59
CA ASP A 53 -12.77 -10.30 6.53
C ASP A 53 -13.31 -10.39 5.10
N LEU A 54 -13.12 -9.35 4.29
CA LEU A 54 -13.50 -9.33 2.89
C LEU A 54 -12.69 -10.33 2.06
N GLU A 55 -11.37 -10.38 2.23
CA GLU A 55 -10.49 -11.39 1.61
C GLU A 55 -10.98 -12.81 1.90
N ARG A 56 -11.21 -13.12 3.18
CA ARG A 56 -11.73 -14.43 3.59
C ARG A 56 -13.07 -14.77 2.93
N GLN A 57 -13.98 -13.79 2.80
CA GLN A 57 -15.28 -14.01 2.15
C GLN A 57 -15.14 -14.26 0.65
N VAL A 58 -14.22 -13.56 -0.02
CA VAL A 58 -13.94 -13.70 -1.45
C VAL A 58 -13.33 -15.09 -1.73
N ASP A 59 -12.36 -15.53 -0.92
CA ASP A 59 -11.79 -16.88 -1.02
C ASP A 59 -12.87 -17.95 -0.86
N GLU A 60 -13.70 -17.85 0.19
CA GLU A 60 -14.80 -18.78 0.45
C GLU A 60 -15.82 -18.79 -0.70
N TYR A 61 -16.05 -17.63 -1.34
CA TYR A 61 -16.95 -17.53 -2.49
C TYR A 61 -16.45 -18.36 -3.66
N TYR A 62 -15.16 -18.27 -4.01
CA TYR A 62 -14.58 -19.04 -5.10
C TYR A 62 -14.57 -20.54 -4.82
N GLU A 63 -14.34 -20.96 -3.58
CA GLU A 63 -14.49 -22.36 -3.19
C GLU A 63 -15.95 -22.83 -3.34
N ALA A 64 -16.90 -22.05 -2.83
CA ALA A 64 -18.32 -22.38 -2.85
C ALA A 64 -18.91 -22.48 -4.26
N LEU A 65 -18.37 -21.77 -5.25
CA LEU A 65 -18.81 -21.89 -6.66
C LEU A 65 -18.72 -23.33 -7.18
N MET A 66 -17.77 -24.12 -6.66
CA MET A 66 -17.56 -25.51 -7.10
C MET A 66 -18.37 -26.54 -6.28
N VAL A 67 -18.76 -26.22 -5.05
CA VAL A 67 -19.28 -27.21 -4.09
C VAL A 67 -20.66 -26.88 -3.50
N ASP A 68 -21.07 -25.61 -3.42
CA ASP A 68 -22.36 -25.19 -2.89
C ASP A 68 -22.83 -23.85 -3.51
N ALA A 69 -23.64 -23.97 -4.56
CA ALA A 69 -24.21 -22.82 -5.26
C ALA A 69 -25.12 -21.93 -4.38
N ARG A 70 -25.76 -22.47 -3.33
CA ARG A 70 -26.59 -21.67 -2.41
C ARG A 70 -25.68 -20.82 -1.53
N ARG A 71 -24.59 -21.39 -1.02
CA ARG A 71 -23.57 -20.68 -0.26
C ARG A 71 -22.90 -19.60 -1.09
N ALA A 72 -22.50 -19.90 -2.33
CA ALA A 72 -21.91 -18.92 -3.24
C ALA A 72 -22.84 -17.71 -3.47
N LYS A 73 -24.14 -17.93 -3.68
CA LYS A 73 -25.12 -16.85 -3.83
C LYS A 73 -25.26 -15.99 -2.58
N LEU A 74 -25.20 -16.60 -1.39
CA LEU A 74 -25.24 -15.86 -0.12
C LEU A 74 -23.98 -15.02 0.06
N LEU A 75 -22.80 -15.61 -0.15
CA LEU A 75 -21.50 -14.94 -0.04
C LEU A 75 -21.40 -13.76 -1.00
N ARG A 76 -21.79 -13.94 -2.27
CA ARG A 76 -21.84 -12.85 -3.26
C ARG A 76 -22.62 -11.64 -2.75
N ARG A 77 -23.82 -11.87 -2.20
CA ARG A 77 -24.65 -10.78 -1.65
C ARG A 77 -23.97 -10.09 -0.47
N THR A 78 -23.34 -10.86 0.42
CA THR A 78 -22.61 -10.32 1.57
C THR A 78 -21.41 -9.51 1.12
N ILE A 79 -20.59 -10.02 0.21
CA ILE A 79 -19.40 -9.35 -0.33
C ILE A 79 -19.79 -8.01 -0.98
N LEU A 80 -20.82 -8.01 -1.84
CA LEU A 80 -21.31 -6.78 -2.48
C LEU A 80 -21.84 -5.76 -1.46
N ALA A 81 -22.50 -6.23 -0.40
CA ALA A 81 -22.93 -5.36 0.70
C ALA A 81 -21.73 -4.74 1.46
N THR A 82 -20.71 -5.55 1.77
CA THR A 82 -19.46 -5.09 2.41
C THR A 82 -18.73 -4.06 1.54
N ILE A 83 -18.63 -4.30 0.22
CA ILE A 83 -18.04 -3.35 -0.75
C ILE A 83 -18.79 -2.02 -0.77
N ALA A 84 -20.13 -2.06 -0.67
CA ALA A 84 -20.96 -0.87 -0.63
C ALA A 84 -20.82 -0.12 0.71
N GLU A 85 -20.85 -0.84 1.83
CA GLU A 85 -20.74 -0.30 3.19
C GLU A 85 -19.41 0.44 3.40
N HIS A 86 -18.30 -0.14 2.93
CA HIS A 86 -16.97 0.46 3.02
C HIS A 86 -16.62 1.37 1.85
N ARG A 87 -17.55 1.60 0.91
CA ARG A 87 -17.34 2.44 -0.28
C ARG A 87 -16.12 2.05 -1.13
N LEU A 88 -15.74 0.77 -1.13
CA LEU A 88 -14.56 0.29 -1.86
C LEU A 88 -14.70 0.44 -3.39
N HIS A 89 -15.93 0.49 -3.90
CA HIS A 89 -16.19 0.77 -5.32
C HIS A 89 -15.70 2.17 -5.73
N ASP A 90 -15.76 3.16 -4.83
CA ASP A 90 -15.23 4.51 -5.08
C ASP A 90 -13.69 4.47 -5.13
N GLU A 91 -13.06 3.77 -4.17
CA GLU A 91 -11.60 3.61 -4.12
C GLU A 91 -11.06 2.90 -5.37
N LEU A 92 -11.81 1.92 -5.87
CA LEU A 92 -11.49 1.16 -7.08
C LEU A 92 -11.86 1.88 -8.37
N SER A 93 -12.49 3.06 -8.29
CA SER A 93 -12.99 3.81 -9.46
C SER A 93 -13.90 2.97 -10.37
N VAL A 94 -14.73 2.10 -9.78
CA VAL A 94 -15.68 1.24 -10.49
C VAL A 94 -17.09 1.81 -10.34
N SER A 95 -17.84 1.86 -11.44
CA SER A 95 -19.25 2.27 -11.38
C SER A 95 -20.07 1.26 -10.58
N PRO A 96 -21.14 1.70 -9.88
CA PRO A 96 -22.04 0.78 -9.21
C PRO A 96 -22.57 -0.28 -10.19
N PRO A 97 -22.54 -1.57 -9.82
CA PRO A 97 -22.91 -2.64 -10.75
C PRO A 97 -24.39 -2.52 -11.13
N ARG A 98 -24.70 -2.70 -12.42
CA ARG A 98 -26.08 -2.61 -12.94
C ARG A 98 -26.68 -3.97 -13.24
N ASP A 99 -25.83 -4.95 -13.53
CA ASP A 99 -26.20 -6.32 -13.82
C ASP A 99 -25.21 -7.33 -13.20
N ALA A 100 -25.47 -8.62 -13.41
CA ALA A 100 -24.66 -9.69 -12.87
C ALA A 100 -23.24 -9.73 -13.47
N GLY A 101 -23.04 -9.26 -14.70
CA GLY A 101 -21.73 -9.18 -15.34
C GLY A 101 -20.87 -8.07 -14.73
N ASP A 102 -21.47 -6.92 -14.43
CA ASP A 102 -20.80 -5.84 -13.70
C ASP A 102 -20.40 -6.28 -12.29
N GLU A 103 -21.25 -7.02 -11.60
CA GLU A 103 -20.93 -7.59 -10.29
C GLU A 103 -19.74 -8.57 -10.35
N ASP A 104 -19.68 -9.43 -11.37
CA ASP A 104 -18.55 -10.36 -11.56
C ASP A 104 -17.23 -9.61 -11.83
N ALA A 105 -17.30 -8.54 -12.63
CA ALA A 105 -16.16 -7.67 -12.89
C ALA A 105 -15.68 -6.93 -11.63
N LEU A 106 -16.62 -6.46 -10.80
CA LEU A 106 -16.32 -5.82 -9.52
C LEU A 106 -15.66 -6.80 -8.55
N LEU A 107 -16.19 -8.02 -8.40
CA LEU A 107 -15.61 -9.05 -7.53
C LEU A 107 -14.17 -9.40 -7.93
N THR A 108 -13.94 -9.62 -9.23
CA THR A 108 -12.60 -9.91 -9.76
C THR A 108 -11.62 -8.75 -9.49
N ARG A 109 -12.10 -7.50 -9.59
CA ARG A 109 -11.27 -6.33 -9.34
C ARG A 109 -10.95 -6.14 -7.85
N VAL A 110 -11.92 -6.40 -6.99
CA VAL A 110 -11.73 -6.37 -5.52
C VAL A 110 -10.72 -7.42 -5.09
N ASP A 111 -10.82 -8.64 -5.61
CA ASP A 111 -9.87 -9.72 -5.34
C ASP A 111 -8.43 -9.32 -5.71
N ALA A 112 -8.23 -8.85 -6.95
CA ALA A 112 -6.93 -8.38 -7.41
C ALA A 112 -6.38 -7.25 -6.55
N TRP A 113 -7.23 -6.28 -6.19
CA TRP A 113 -6.83 -5.16 -5.35
C TRP A 113 -6.48 -5.58 -3.91
N LEU A 114 -7.23 -6.49 -3.30
CA LEU A 114 -6.92 -7.03 -1.97
C LEU A 114 -5.56 -7.75 -1.97
N CYS A 115 -5.26 -8.48 -3.05
CA CYS A 115 -3.97 -9.13 -3.24
C CYS A 115 -2.83 -8.11 -3.41
N GLU A 116 -3.03 -7.08 -4.24
CA GLU A 116 -2.05 -5.99 -4.41
C GLU A 116 -1.79 -5.24 -3.10
N LEU A 117 -2.84 -4.94 -2.34
CA LEU A 117 -2.74 -4.24 -1.07
C LEU A 117 -1.96 -5.07 -0.04
N LYS A 118 -2.30 -6.35 0.10
CA LYS A 118 -1.63 -7.29 1.01
C LYS A 118 -0.13 -7.39 0.75
N GLU A 119 0.24 -7.48 -0.53
CA GLU A 119 1.63 -7.66 -0.97
C GLU A 119 2.43 -6.35 -1.06
N ALA A 120 1.77 -5.19 -0.93
CA ALA A 120 2.43 -3.89 -0.97
C ALA A 120 3.50 -3.78 0.12
N GLN A 121 4.70 -3.31 -0.26
CA GLN A 121 5.78 -3.11 0.69
C GLN A 121 5.64 -1.76 1.40
N ILE A 122 5.58 -1.81 2.73
CA ILE A 122 5.53 -0.63 3.59
C ILE A 122 6.74 -0.60 4.53
N ARG A 123 7.01 0.57 5.09
CA ARG A 123 8.07 0.74 6.10
C ARG A 123 7.57 0.27 7.45
N ASP A 124 8.29 -0.66 8.08
CA ASP A 124 7.96 -1.23 9.39
C ASP A 124 8.89 -0.70 10.49
N GLY A 125 8.68 0.58 10.83
CA GLY A 125 9.50 1.29 11.79
C GLY A 125 10.53 2.21 11.13
N LEU A 126 11.64 2.43 11.84
CA LEU A 126 12.67 3.42 11.50
C LEU A 126 14.03 2.76 11.37
N HIS A 127 14.89 3.35 10.55
CA HIS A 127 16.30 2.97 10.52
C HIS A 127 17.03 3.55 11.74
N VAL A 128 17.85 2.73 12.39
CA VAL A 128 18.82 3.16 13.40
C VAL A 128 20.20 3.11 12.77
N PHE A 129 20.93 4.21 12.86
CA PHE A 129 22.26 4.35 12.26
C PHE A 129 23.27 3.44 12.96
N GLY A 130 23.89 2.52 12.23
CA GLY A 130 24.86 1.52 12.74
C GLY A 130 24.43 0.10 12.39
#